data_AF-A0A947RGZ5-F1
#
_entry.id   AF-A0A947RGZ5-F1
#
_cell.length_a   1.000
_cell.length_b   1.000
_cell.length_c   1.000
_cell.angle_alpha   90.00
_cell.angle_beta   90.00
_cell.angle_gamma   90.00
#
_symmetry.space_group_name_H-M   'P 1'
#
loop_
_entity.id
_entity.type
_entity.pdbx_description
1 polymer ?
#
loop_
_entity_poly.entity_id
_entity_poly.type
_entity_poly.pdbx_seq_one_letter_code
_entity_poly.pdbx_strand_id
1 'polypeptide(L)'
;VEQMIKKGLIDEVKELLNKGYSKDLPSFQALGYKEVAEYLGGKWSKEKMIKELKKRTRHFARRQMTWFKRFKNVKWFDGQLDVEAILRYINNV
;
A
#
# COMPACT_ATOMS: atom_id res chain seq x y z
N VAL A 1 -0.60 0.88 -8.04
CA VAL A 1 0.45 1.92 -8.08
C VAL A 1 0.12 3.01 -9.08
N GLU A 2 0.03 2.73 -10.38
CA GLU A 2 -0.27 3.77 -11.39
C GLU A 2 -1.55 4.55 -11.09
N GLN A 3 -2.62 3.84 -10.71
CA GLN A 3 -3.87 4.46 -10.28
C GLN A 3 -3.71 5.34 -9.04
N MET A 4 -2.87 4.98 -8.07
CA MET A 4 -2.65 5.79 -6.87
C MET A 4 -1.96 7.12 -7.23
N ILE A 5 -0.98 7.05 -8.14
CA ILE A 5 -0.29 8.24 -8.65
C ILE A 5 -1.27 9.12 -9.41
N LYS A 6 -2.06 8.53 -10.31
CA LYS A 6 -3.11 9.26 -11.06
C LYS A 6 -4.15 9.90 -10.15
N LYS A 7 -4.45 9.27 -9.01
CA LYS A 7 -5.39 9.78 -8.00
C LYS A 7 -4.79 10.83 -7.05
N GLY A 8 -3.55 11.27 -7.25
CA GLY A 8 -2.95 12.38 -6.49
C GLY A 8 -2.07 11.99 -5.32
N LEU A 9 -1.54 10.76 -5.26
CA LEU A 9 -0.61 10.35 -4.18
C LEU A 9 0.60 11.31 -4.04
N ILE A 10 1.13 11.81 -5.17
CA ILE A 10 2.27 12.74 -5.12
C ILE A 10 1.87 14.07 -4.48
N ASP A 11 0.70 14.57 -4.83
CA ASP A 11 0.18 15.85 -4.34
C ASP A 11 -0.15 15.77 -2.85
N GLU A 12 -0.76 14.66 -2.40
CA GLU A 12 -1.04 14.40 -0.99
C GLU A 12 0.24 14.45 -0.12
N VAL A 13 1.29 13.72 -0.53
CA VAL A 13 2.56 13.70 0.21
C VAL A 13 3.25 15.07 0.17
N LYS A 14 3.20 15.77 -0.98
CA LYS A 14 3.74 17.12 -1.11
C LYS A 14 3.05 18.10 -0.17
N GLU A 15 1.72 18.03 -0.07
CA GLU A 15 0.94 18.88 0.84
C GLU A 15 1.33 18.63 2.30
N LEU A 16 1.50 17.37 2.71
CA LEU A 16 1.92 17.03 4.07
C LEU A 16 3.32 17.57 4.39
N LEU A 17 4.27 17.47 3.46
CA LEU A 17 5.60 18.05 3.64
C LEU A 17 5.53 19.58 3.73
N ASN A 18 4.72 20.22 2.88
CA ASN A 18 4.51 21.68 2.91
C ASN A 18 3.86 22.17 4.21
N LYS A 19 3.02 21.33 4.84
CA LYS A 19 2.44 21.59 6.17
C LYS A 19 3.48 21.46 7.31
N GLY A 20 4.72 21.09 7.01
CA GLY A 20 5.81 20.98 7.98
C GLY A 20 5.93 19.61 8.63
N TYR A 21 5.16 18.60 8.20
CA TYR A 21 5.33 17.24 8.72
C TYR A 21 6.68 16.67 8.27
N SER A 22 7.46 16.16 9.23
CA SER A 22 8.75 15.54 8.91
C SER A 22 8.56 14.21 8.17
N LYS A 23 9.36 14.01 7.11
CA LYS A 23 9.48 12.72 6.40
C LYS A 23 10.01 11.58 7.29
N ASP A 24 10.59 11.91 8.45
CA ASP A 24 11.16 10.93 9.38
C ASP A 24 10.10 10.38 10.36
N LEU A 25 8.86 10.89 10.29
CA LEU A 25 7.74 10.33 11.04
C LEU A 25 7.46 8.86 10.65
N PRO A 26 7.02 8.02 11.60
CA PRO A 26 6.64 6.63 11.31
C PRO A 26 5.58 6.50 10.20
N SER A 27 4.64 7.43 10.13
CA SER A 27 3.60 7.49 9.09
C SER A 27 4.20 7.61 7.68
N PHE A 28 5.29 8.37 7.52
CA PHE A 28 5.98 8.51 6.25
C PHE A 28 6.77 7.26 5.85
N GLN A 29 6.97 6.29 6.75
CA GLN A 29 7.59 5.01 6.39
C GLN A 29 6.62 4.06 5.67
N ALA A 30 5.33 4.40 5.62
CA ALA A 30 4.31 3.67 4.89
C ALA A 30 4.62 3.55 3.39
N LEU A 31 4.04 2.53 2.76
CA LEU A 31 4.16 2.31 1.31
C LEU A 31 3.55 3.48 0.54
N GLY A 32 4.29 4.01 -0.43
CA GLY A 32 3.89 5.15 -1.22
C GLY A 32 4.48 6.45 -0.67
N TYR A 33 4.32 6.69 0.62
CA TYR A 33 4.76 7.92 1.28
C TYR A 33 6.28 8.05 1.28
N LYS A 34 6.98 7.00 1.69
CA LYS A 34 8.45 7.00 1.71
C LYS A 34 9.02 7.22 0.32
N GLU A 35 8.53 6.48 -0.67
CA GLU A 35 9.03 6.56 -2.04
C GLU A 35 8.79 7.95 -2.63
N VAL A 36 7.60 8.52 -2.42
CA VAL A 36 7.27 9.86 -2.89
C VAL A 36 8.09 10.92 -2.16
N ALA A 37 8.32 10.79 -0.86
CA ALA A 37 9.17 11.73 -0.12
C ALA A 37 10.62 11.72 -0.62
N GLU A 38 11.19 10.55 -0.95
CA GLU A 38 12.54 10.46 -1.55
C GLU A 38 12.59 11.07 -2.97
N TYR A 39 11.51 10.94 -3.74
CA TYR A 39 11.36 11.61 -5.05
C TYR A 39 11.27 13.14 -4.90
N LEU A 40 10.37 13.63 -4.03
CA LEU A 40 10.20 15.06 -3.79
C LEU A 40 11.45 15.72 -3.17
N GLY A 41 12.24 14.95 -2.42
CA GLY A 41 13.55 15.38 -1.91
C GLY A 41 14.69 15.32 -2.94
N GLY A 42 14.41 15.01 -4.21
CA GLY A 42 15.39 15.03 -5.29
C GLY A 42 16.36 13.84 -5.34
N LYS A 43 16.24 12.86 -4.42
CA LYS A 43 17.17 11.72 -4.35
C LYS A 43 16.88 10.66 -5.41
N TRP A 44 15.61 10.48 -5.78
CA TRP A 44 15.17 9.47 -6.75
C TRP A 44 14.50 10.13 -7.96
N SER A 45 14.66 9.53 -9.15
CA SER A 45 13.83 9.88 -10.30
C SER A 45 12.40 9.37 -10.11
N LYS A 46 11.43 9.96 -10.83
CA LYS A 46 10.03 9.50 -10.82
C LYS A 46 9.92 8.03 -11.23
N GLU A 47 10.69 7.60 -12.22
CA GLU A 47 10.73 6.21 -12.68
C GLU A 47 11.23 5.26 -11.58
N LYS A 48 12.32 5.64 -10.89
CA LYS A 48 12.87 4.87 -9.76
C LYS A 48 11.85 4.78 -8.62
N MET A 49 11.19 5.88 -8.27
CA MET A 49 10.12 5.92 -7.28
C MET A 49 9.00 4.93 -7.62
N ILE A 50 8.49 4.95 -8.86
CA ILE A 50 7.42 4.03 -9.31
C ILE A 50 7.88 2.58 -9.24
N LYS A 51 9.11 2.30 -9.69
CA LYS A 51 9.69 0.95 -9.69
C LYS A 51 9.83 0.41 -8.26
N GLU A 52 10.38 1.20 -7.34
CA GLU A 52 10.56 0.80 -5.95
C GLU A 52 9.22 0.65 -5.22
N LEU A 53 8.25 1.53 -5.47
CA LEU A 53 6.91 1.41 -4.91
C LEU A 53 6.25 0.10 -5.35
N LYS A 54 6.26 -0.23 -6.66
CA LYS A 54 5.75 -1.51 -7.17
C LYS A 54 6.44 -2.71 -6.51
N LYS A 55 7.76 -2.66 -6.36
CA LYS A 55 8.55 -3.71 -5.72
C LYS A 55 8.16 -3.89 -4.25
N ARG A 56 8.13 -2.81 -3.47
CA ARG A 56 7.80 -2.85 -2.04
C ARG A 56 6.35 -3.27 -1.79
N THR A 57 5.39 -2.85 -2.61
CA THR A 57 3.99 -3.33 -2.54
C THR A 57 3.90 -4.84 -2.74
N ARG A 58 4.61 -5.40 -3.74
CA ARG A 58 4.62 -6.87 -3.97
C ARG A 58 5.25 -7.64 -2.82
N HIS A 59 6.38 -7.16 -2.30
CA HIS A 59 7.02 -7.79 -1.14
C HIS A 59 6.14 -7.72 0.11
N PHE A 60 5.44 -6.60 0.32
CA PHE A 60 4.51 -6.46 1.43
C PHE A 60 3.34 -7.44 1.31
N ALA A 61 2.69 -7.53 0.15
CA ALA A 61 1.62 -8.51 -0.10
C ALA A 61 2.09 -9.95 0.13
N ARG A 62 3.31 -10.29 -0.32
CA ARG A 62 3.91 -11.61 -0.05
C ARG A 62 4.10 -11.87 1.44
N ARG A 63 4.61 -10.87 2.20
CA ARG A 63 4.76 -10.99 3.65
C ARG A 63 3.41 -11.15 4.36
N GLN A 64 2.39 -10.38 3.94
CA GLN A 64 1.03 -10.53 4.46
C GLN A 64 0.52 -11.94 4.23
N MET A 65 0.66 -12.48 3.01
CA MET A 65 0.26 -13.85 2.70
C MET A 65 1.00 -14.90 3.55
N THR A 66 2.32 -14.77 3.70
CA THR A 66 3.11 -15.66 4.57
C THR A 66 2.65 -15.59 6.03
N TRP A 67 2.30 -14.40 6.51
CA TRP A 67 1.81 -14.21 7.88
C TRP A 67 0.42 -14.83 8.06
N PHE A 68 -0.51 -14.57 7.13
CA PHE A 68 -1.87 -15.12 7.17
C PHE A 68 -1.92 -16.66 7.09
N LYS A 69 -1.01 -17.28 6.34
CA LYS A 69 -0.92 -18.75 6.25
C LYS A 69 -0.59 -19.44 7.59
N ARG A 70 -0.16 -18.70 8.61
CA ARG A 70 0.09 -19.24 9.95
C ARG A 70 -1.18 -19.48 10.76
N PHE A 71 -2.29 -18.84 10.39
CA PHE A 71 -3.56 -19.02 11.08
C PHE A 71 -4.29 -20.26 10.55
N LYS A 72 -4.63 -21.18 11.45
CA LYS A 72 -5.36 -22.41 11.11
C LYS A 72 -6.87 -22.20 10.96
N ASN A 73 -7.40 -21.13 11.57
CA ASN A 73 -8.83 -20.84 11.64
C ASN A 73 -9.21 -19.67 10.71
N VAL A 74 -8.74 -19.69 9.47
CA VAL A 74 -9.05 -18.67 8.46
C VAL A 74 -9.82 -19.30 7.32
N LYS A 75 -11.02 -18.76 7.04
CA LYS A 75 -11.72 -19.04 5.80
C LYS A 75 -11.15 -18.15 4.70
N TRP A 76 -10.54 -18.78 3.70
CA TRP A 76 -10.05 -18.09 2.51
C TRP A 76 -11.17 -17.97 1.48
N PHE A 77 -11.25 -16.81 0.84
CA PHE A 77 -12.12 -16.55 -0.30
C PHE A 77 -11.27 -16.17 -1.51
N ASP A 78 -11.73 -16.54 -2.70
CA ASP A 78 -11.11 -16.05 -3.93
C ASP A 78 -11.36 -14.54 -4.05
N GLY A 79 -10.37 -13.78 -4.54
CA GLY A 79 -10.50 -12.34 -4.71
C GLY A 79 -11.51 -11.91 -5.79
N GLN A 80 -11.96 -12.85 -6.62
CA GLN A 80 -13.00 -12.67 -7.63
C GLN A 80 -14.38 -13.12 -7.15
N LEU A 81 -14.48 -13.66 -5.94
CA LEU A 81 -15.76 -14.13 -5.40
C LEU A 81 -16.71 -12.96 -5.18
N ASP A 82 -17.99 -13.18 -5.49
CA ASP A 82 -19.05 -12.21 -5.24
C ASP A 82 -19.20 -11.93 -3.73
N VAL A 83 -19.35 -10.65 -3.40
CA VAL A 83 -19.60 -10.17 -2.03
C VAL A 83 -20.80 -10.87 -1.42
N GLU A 84 -21.86 -11.13 -2.20
CA GLU A 84 -23.04 -11.85 -1.71
C GLU A 84 -22.72 -13.27 -1.23
N ALA A 85 -21.80 -13.96 -1.91
CA ALA A 85 -21.36 -15.29 -1.49
C ALA A 85 -20.57 -15.25 -0.18
N ILE A 86 -19.74 -14.22 0.02
CA ILE A 86 -19.01 -14.01 1.28
C ILE A 86 -20.00 -13.71 2.41
N LEU A 87 -20.97 -12.83 2.20
CA LEU A 87 -21.99 -12.49 3.19
C LEU A 87 -22.83 -13.69 3.60
N ARG A 88 -23.24 -14.54 2.64
CA ARG A 88 -23.94 -15.79 2.95
C ARG A 88 -23.11 -16.73 3.83
N TYR A 89 -21.80 -16.84 3.60
CA TYR A 89 -20.95 -17.64 4.48
C TYR A 89 -20.94 -17.07 5.90
N ILE A 90 -20.73 -15.75 6.04
CA ILE A 90 -20.64 -15.09 7.36
C ILE A 90 -21.96 -15.24 8.14
N ASN A 91 -23.10 -15.10 7.49
CA ASN A 91 -24.42 -15.16 8.15
C ASN A 91 -24.88 -16.58 8.51
N ASN A 92 -24.22 -17.61 7.96
CA ASN A 92 -24.53 -19.02 8.21
C ASN A 92 -23.48 -19.71 9.09
N VAL A 93 -22.50 -18.95 9.61
CA VAL A 93 -21.54 -19.37 10.64
C VAL A 93 -22.07 -18.94 12.00
#